data_AF-A0A961XTL3-F1
#
_entry.id   AF-A0A961XTL3-F1
#
_cell.length_a   1.000
_cell.length_b   1.000
_cell.length_c   1.000
_cell.angle_alpha   90.00
_cell.angle_beta   90.00
_cell.angle_gamma   90.00
#
_symmetry.space_group_name_H-M   'P 1'
#
loop_
_entity.id
_entity.type
_entity.pdbx_description
1 polymer ?
#
loop_
_entity_poly.entity_id
_entity_poly.type
_entity_poly.pdbx_seq_one_letter_code
_entity_poly.pdbx_strand_id
1 'polypeptide(L)'
;MKTSIFAVLALLAGTIVPPASAQTLEENFNACINGAGEISNEEVVAACTYLIDNAQAENETVGFFYAMRAISNSDTDLNCSDGMKAKELVTDPDLAGPIDQIIENNC
;
A
#
# COMPACT_ATOMS: atom_id res chain seq x y z
N MET A 1 -46.95 25.49 31.09
CA MET A 1 -46.15 26.08 29.99
C MET A 1 -44.80 25.37 30.02
N LYS A 2 -44.56 24.32 29.22
CA LYS A 2 -43.97 24.36 27.87
C LYS A 2 -42.87 25.42 27.76
N THR A 3 -41.60 25.01 27.71
CA THR A 3 -40.76 25.13 26.50
C THR A 3 -39.55 24.20 26.65
N SER A 4 -39.49 23.16 25.81
CA SER A 4 -38.26 22.43 25.50
C SER A 4 -37.50 23.22 24.44
N ILE A 5 -36.17 23.31 24.52
CA ILE A 5 -35.31 23.57 23.36
C ILE A 5 -34.22 22.50 23.30
N PHE A 6 -34.14 21.92 22.10
CA PHE A 6 -33.31 20.83 21.64
C PHE A 6 -31.90 21.27 21.23
N ALA A 7 -31.00 20.29 21.25
CA ALA A 7 -29.85 20.07 20.33
C ALA A 7 -28.68 21.09 20.43
N VAL A 8 -27.43 20.73 20.16
CA VAL A 8 -26.90 19.75 19.21
C VAL A 8 -25.66 19.09 19.79
N LEU A 9 -25.68 17.76 19.87
CA LEU A 9 -24.48 16.93 20.01
C LEU A 9 -23.80 16.92 18.64
N ALA A 10 -22.70 17.67 18.48
CA ALA A 10 -21.87 17.59 17.30
C ALA A 10 -21.09 16.27 17.34
N LEU A 11 -21.64 15.24 16.69
CA LEU A 11 -20.89 14.04 16.32
C LEU A 11 -19.79 14.47 15.34
N LEU A 12 -18.58 14.64 15.87
CA LEU A 12 -17.36 14.55 15.07
C LEU A 12 -17.28 13.10 14.57
N ALA A 13 -17.91 12.83 13.43
CA ALA A 13 -17.58 11.69 12.59
C ALA A 13 -16.21 11.97 11.97
N GLY A 14 -15.17 11.94 12.81
CA GLY A 14 -13.83 11.72 12.32
C GLY A 14 -13.84 10.33 11.71
N THR A 15 -13.66 10.23 10.40
CA THR A 15 -13.35 8.97 9.74
C THR A 15 -12.06 8.46 10.37
N ILE A 16 -12.18 7.60 11.36
CA ILE A 16 -11.07 6.79 11.85
C ILE A 16 -10.75 5.89 10.67
N VAL A 17 -9.80 6.29 9.83
CA VAL A 17 -9.21 5.38 8.85
C VAL A 17 -8.45 4.37 9.70
N PRO A 18 -8.88 3.10 9.76
CA PRO A 18 -8.16 2.11 10.52
C PRO A 18 -6.73 2.03 9.94
N PRO A 19 -5.68 1.99 10.78
CA PRO A 19 -4.32 1.80 10.28
C PRO A 19 -4.28 0.53 9.42
N ALA A 20 -3.40 0.45 8.42
CA ALA A 20 -3.29 -0.73 7.54
C ALA A 20 -3.19 -2.07 8.32
N SER A 21 -2.61 -2.05 9.52
CA SER A 21 -2.53 -3.19 10.44
C SER A 21 -3.88 -3.64 11.05
N ALA A 22 -4.94 -2.86 10.90
CA ALA A 22 -6.29 -3.15 11.36
C ALA A 22 -7.21 -3.59 10.21
N GLN A 23 -6.71 -3.60 8.97
CA GLN A 23 -7.41 -4.10 7.80
C GLN A 23 -7.17 -5.61 7.64
N THR A 24 -8.13 -6.31 7.06
CA THR A 24 -8.03 -7.74 6.73
C THR A 24 -6.97 -7.99 5.66
N LEU A 25 -6.60 -9.26 5.44
CA LEU A 25 -5.67 -9.64 4.38
C LEU A 25 -6.17 -9.20 2.99
N GLU A 26 -7.46 -9.39 2.72
CA GLU A 26 -8.09 -9.02 1.44
C GLU A 26 -8.11 -7.51 1.23
N GLU A 27 -8.40 -6.74 2.27
CA GLU A 27 -8.37 -5.27 2.20
C GLU A 27 -6.95 -4.76 1.93
N ASN A 28 -5.94 -5.28 2.61
CA ASN A 28 -4.55 -4.92 2.35
C ASN A 28 -4.10 -5.33 0.94
N PHE A 29 -4.52 -6.50 0.46
CA PHE A 29 -4.25 -6.93 -0.92
C PHE A 29 -4.83 -5.94 -1.93
N ASN A 30 -6.10 -5.58 -1.77
CA ASN A 30 -6.77 -4.63 -2.66
C ASN A 30 -6.14 -3.23 -2.58
N ALA A 31 -5.81 -2.76 -1.39
CA ALA A 31 -5.13 -1.47 -1.19
C ALA A 31 -3.74 -1.44 -1.84
N CYS A 32 -2.95 -2.52 -1.73
CA CYS A 32 -1.62 -2.58 -2.33
C CYS A 32 -1.67 -2.64 -3.87
N ILE A 33 -2.55 -3.47 -4.44
CA ILE A 33 -2.59 -3.71 -5.89
C ILE A 33 -3.41 -2.66 -6.65
N ASN A 34 -4.56 -2.27 -6.10
CA ASN A 34 -5.54 -1.41 -6.79
C ASN A 34 -5.72 -0.05 -6.13
N GLY A 35 -5.06 0.22 -4.99
CA GLY A 35 -5.25 1.47 -4.26
C GLY A 35 -4.55 2.68 -4.89
N ALA A 36 -3.57 2.47 -5.77
CA ALA A 36 -2.85 3.57 -6.41
C ALA A 36 -3.82 4.48 -7.20
N GLY A 37 -3.93 5.74 -6.76
CA GLY A 37 -4.86 6.73 -7.33
C GLY A 37 -6.24 6.78 -6.68
N GLU A 38 -6.60 5.78 -5.87
CA GLU A 38 -7.87 5.70 -5.14
C GLU A 38 -7.69 6.04 -3.64
N ILE A 39 -6.55 5.68 -3.07
CA ILE A 39 -6.14 5.98 -1.68
C ILE A 39 -4.79 6.72 -1.67
N SER A 40 -4.36 7.19 -0.50
CA SER A 40 -3.06 7.86 -0.39
C SER A 40 -1.89 6.89 -0.66
N ASN A 41 -0.77 7.43 -1.14
CA ASN A 41 0.45 6.65 -1.32
C ASN A 41 0.92 6.01 -0.02
N GLU A 42 0.80 6.71 1.11
CA GLU A 42 1.13 6.19 2.43
C GLU A 42 0.29 4.96 2.79
N GLU A 43 -1.00 4.95 2.43
CA GLU A 43 -1.87 3.78 2.64
C GLU A 43 -1.50 2.60 1.74
N VAL A 44 -1.16 2.85 0.47
CA VAL A 44 -0.65 1.80 -0.43
C VAL A 44 0.64 1.18 0.13
N VAL A 45 1.58 2.02 0.56
CA VAL A 45 2.87 1.58 1.13
C VAL A 45 2.66 0.76 2.40
N ALA A 46 1.76 1.19 3.29
CA ALA A 46 1.46 0.46 4.50
C ALA A 46 0.80 -0.90 4.22
N ALA A 47 -0.11 -0.96 3.24
CA ALA A 47 -0.76 -2.19 2.82
C ALA A 47 0.21 -3.19 2.18
N CYS A 48 1.05 -2.74 1.23
CA CYS A 48 2.07 -3.59 0.63
C CYS A 48 3.08 -4.09 1.67
N THR A 49 3.49 -3.24 2.61
CA THR A 49 4.38 -3.63 3.71
C THR A 49 3.76 -4.72 4.58
N TYR A 50 2.48 -4.58 4.95
CA TYR A 50 1.78 -5.62 5.70
C TYR A 50 1.80 -6.97 4.97
N LEU A 51 1.54 -6.98 3.66
CA LEU A 51 1.53 -8.22 2.87
C LEU A 51 2.92 -8.85 2.75
N ILE A 52 3.96 -8.04 2.57
CA ILE A 52 5.37 -8.48 2.51
C ILE A 52 5.77 -9.10 3.85
N ASP A 53 5.54 -8.40 4.96
CA ASP A 53 5.95 -8.83 6.29
C ASP A 53 5.24 -10.11 6.77
N ASN A 54 4.04 -10.37 6.25
CA ASN A 54 3.23 -11.55 6.59
C ASN A 54 3.29 -12.66 5.53
N ALA A 55 4.09 -12.50 4.47
CA ALA A 55 4.29 -13.55 3.49
C ALA A 55 5.08 -14.71 4.10
N GLN A 56 4.55 -15.93 4.01
CA GLN A 56 5.24 -17.13 4.53
C GLN A 56 6.46 -17.52 3.68
N ALA A 57 6.48 -17.11 2.41
CA ALA A 57 7.56 -17.35 1.48
C ALA A 57 7.57 -16.27 0.40
N GLU A 58 8.76 -15.94 -0.09
CA GLU A 58 8.91 -15.07 -1.25
C GLU A 58 8.52 -15.83 -2.52
N ASN A 59 7.72 -15.19 -3.35
CA ASN A 59 7.27 -15.68 -4.65
C ASN A 59 6.94 -14.48 -5.54
N GLU A 60 6.49 -14.75 -6.75
CA GLU A 60 6.17 -13.71 -7.73
C GLU A 60 5.15 -12.68 -7.21
N THR A 61 4.10 -13.11 -6.50
CA THR A 61 3.13 -12.20 -5.87
C THR A 61 3.76 -11.27 -4.84
N VAL A 62 4.70 -11.78 -4.04
CA VAL A 62 5.46 -10.92 -3.11
C VAL A 62 6.37 -9.96 -3.88
N GLY A 63 6.96 -10.41 -4.98
CA GLY A 63 7.70 -9.56 -5.93
C GLY A 63 6.87 -8.39 -6.45
N PHE A 64 5.60 -8.63 -6.78
CA PHE A 64 4.65 -7.57 -7.15
C PHE A 64 4.41 -6.57 -6.01
N PHE A 65 4.24 -7.03 -4.77
CA PHE A 65 4.06 -6.12 -3.63
C PHE A 65 5.27 -5.22 -3.41
N TYR A 66 6.49 -5.74 -3.60
CA TYR A 66 7.71 -4.91 -3.58
C TYR A 66 7.68 -3.85 -4.68
N ALA A 67 7.36 -4.22 -5.93
CA ALA A 67 7.26 -3.26 -7.03
C ALA A 67 6.23 -2.15 -6.75
N MET A 68 5.04 -2.53 -6.26
CA MET A 68 3.99 -1.56 -5.92
C MET A 68 4.42 -0.63 -4.78
N ARG A 69 5.05 -1.18 -3.73
CA ARG A 69 5.58 -0.36 -2.64
C ARG A 69 6.63 0.63 -3.16
N ALA A 70 7.54 0.20 -4.03
CA ALA A 70 8.58 1.06 -4.60
C ALA A 70 8.02 2.23 -5.42
N ILE A 71 6.92 2.03 -6.16
CA ILE A 71 6.33 3.09 -6.99
C ILE A 71 5.55 4.11 -6.13
N SER A 72 4.97 3.67 -5.01
CA SER A 72 4.17 4.53 -4.14
C SER A 72 4.97 5.19 -3.01
N ASN A 73 6.13 4.65 -2.65
CA ASN A 73 6.93 5.15 -1.54
C ASN A 73 7.85 6.31 -1.97
N SER A 74 8.15 7.18 -1.02
CA SER A 74 9.01 8.36 -1.21
C SER A 74 10.46 8.14 -0.75
N ASP A 75 10.75 7.01 -0.10
CA ASP A 75 12.10 6.63 0.32
C ASP A 75 12.86 5.97 -0.85
N THR A 76 13.77 6.72 -1.46
CA THR A 76 14.55 6.29 -2.63
C THR A 76 15.38 5.03 -2.36
N ASP A 77 16.02 4.91 -1.19
CA ASP A 77 16.87 3.76 -0.89
C ASP A 77 16.02 2.48 -0.75
N LEU A 78 14.87 2.61 -0.09
CA LEU A 78 13.92 1.51 0.02
C LEU A 78 13.33 1.14 -1.35
N ASN A 79 13.01 2.12 -2.20
CA ASN A 79 12.51 1.89 -3.56
C ASN A 79 13.52 1.14 -4.42
N CYS A 80 14.82 1.46 -4.31
CA CYS A 80 15.88 0.74 -4.99
C CYS A 80 15.93 -0.73 -4.55
N SER A 81 15.94 -0.96 -3.23
CA SER A 81 15.95 -2.31 -2.66
C SER A 81 14.73 -3.12 -3.10
N ASP A 82 13.54 -2.52 -3.06
CA ASP A 82 12.29 -3.14 -3.46
C ASP A 82 12.25 -3.43 -4.97
N GLY A 83 12.74 -2.51 -5.81
CA GLY A 83 12.85 -2.73 -7.26
C GLY A 83 13.78 -3.89 -7.60
N MET A 84 14.94 -3.99 -6.94
CA MET A 84 15.85 -5.12 -7.08
C MET A 84 15.20 -6.44 -6.62
N LYS A 85 14.42 -6.40 -5.54
CA LYS A 85 13.70 -7.56 -5.04
C LYS A 85 12.57 -8.01 -5.95
N ALA A 86 11.83 -7.06 -6.53
CA ALA A 86 10.84 -7.34 -7.56
C ALA A 86 11.49 -8.00 -8.78
N LYS A 87 12.66 -7.53 -9.22
CA LYS A 87 13.41 -8.14 -10.35
C LYS A 87 13.85 -9.58 -10.09
N GLU A 88 14.17 -9.91 -8.84
CA GLU A 88 14.52 -11.27 -8.44
C GLU A 88 13.31 -12.21 -8.50
N LEU A 89 12.13 -11.73 -8.07
CA LEU A 89 10.97 -12.58 -7.80
C LEU A 89 9.94 -12.60 -8.93
N VAL A 90 9.81 -11.53 -9.71
CA VAL A 90 8.85 -11.42 -10.82
C VAL A 90 9.48 -12.00 -12.08
N THR A 91 8.83 -13.02 -12.64
CA THR A 91 9.31 -13.77 -13.80
C THR A 91 8.58 -13.43 -15.10
N ASP A 92 7.47 -12.71 -15.00
CA ASP A 92 6.73 -12.20 -16.15
C ASP A 92 7.60 -11.25 -17.01
N PRO A 93 7.90 -11.61 -18.27
CA PRO A 93 8.74 -10.79 -19.14
C PRO A 93 8.11 -9.43 -19.48
N ASP A 94 6.79 -9.28 -19.42
CA ASP A 94 6.12 -8.01 -19.72
C ASP A 94 6.36 -6.97 -18.62
N LEU A 95 6.81 -7.42 -17.45
CA LEU A 95 7.10 -6.57 -16.29
C LEU A 95 8.59 -6.28 -16.10
N ALA A 96 9.46 -6.93 -16.87
CA ALA A 96 10.90 -6.67 -16.81
C ALA A 96 11.23 -5.20 -17.08
N GLY A 97 10.62 -4.60 -18.10
CA GLY A 97 10.81 -3.19 -18.44
C GLY A 97 10.37 -2.23 -17.33
N PRO A 98 9.11 -2.31 -16.85
CA PRO A 98 8.65 -1.52 -15.71
C PRO A 98 9.52 -1.67 -14.45
N ILE A 99 9.95 -2.89 -14.11
CA ILE A 99 10.80 -3.15 -12.94
C ILE A 99 12.19 -2.53 -13.13
N ASP A 100 12.79 -2.67 -14.30
CA ASP A 100 14.07 -2.01 -14.62
C ASP A 100 13.95 -0.49 -14.49
N GLN A 101 12.82 0.09 -14.91
CA GLN A 101 12.57 1.52 -14.75
C GLN A 101 12.47 1.95 -13.27
N ILE A 102 11.90 1.12 -12.38
CA ILE A 102 11.90 1.38 -10.94
C ILE A 102 13.35 1.46 -10.43
N ILE A 103 14.20 0.50 -10.82
CA ILE A 103 15.61 0.45 -10.42
C ILE A 103 16.37 1.66 -10.95
N GLU A 104 16.27 1.95 -12.24
CA GLU A 104 16.94 3.08 -12.89
C GLU A 104 16.58 4.44 -12.25
N ASN A 105 15.35 4.58 -11.79
CA ASN A 105 14.89 5.83 -11.17
C ASN A 105 15.33 5.99 -9.70
N ASN A 106 15.82 4.94 -9.04
CA ASN A 106 16.05 4.96 -7.59
C ASN A 106 17.46 4.51 -7.12
N CYS A 107 18.33 3.93 -7.97
CA CYS A 107 19.58 3.26 -7.53
C CYS A 107 20.94 3.95 -7.83
#